data_AF-A0A7Y0CMS7-F1
#
_entry.id   AF-A0A7Y0CMS7-F1
#
_cell.length_a   1.000
_cell.length_b   1.000
_cell.length_c   1.000
_cell.angle_alpha   90.00
_cell.angle_beta   90.00
_cell.angle_gamma   90.00
#
_symmetry.space_group_name_H-M   'P 1'
#
loop_
_entity.id
_entity.type
_entity.pdbx_description
1 polymer ?
#
loop_
_entity_poly.entity_id
_entity_poly.type
_entity_poly.pdbx_seq_one_letter_code
_entity_poly.pdbx_strand_id
1 'polypeptide(L)'
;MNLFLDSFWRAVTYCLRPRVIALSFLPLLLMVALMLGLGYFFWESALDWVRVTLESSLLVNNVWAWLQSVGAGSLKMVLAPLIVIFAVTPVIVVLSLLVVAVLMTPSLTLLVAERRFPQLERKRGGSVMFSLLWSLGSTLLALIALIISIPLWLVPPLILVLPPLIWGWLTYRVMAFDALAEHASPEERREIFRRHRGWLLGIGVLCGYLGAAPSLIWASGALLAAAFVILVPLAIWIYTLVFAFSSLWFSHYCLAALRSLRAEAALVAASAVPVVLTPIDGQAVILQDDTPSGSTTSR
;
A
#
# COMPACT_ATOMS: atom_id res chain seq x y z
N MET A 1 11.94 1.43 -18.33
CA MET A 1 10.53 1.78 -18.64
C MET A 1 9.62 0.55 -18.69
N ASN A 2 10.03 -0.57 -19.33
CA ASN A 2 9.19 -1.78 -19.41
C ASN A 2 8.66 -2.29 -18.06
N LEU A 3 9.47 -2.27 -16.99
CA LEU A 3 9.04 -2.75 -15.66
C LEU A 3 7.88 -1.93 -15.07
N PHE A 4 7.92 -0.61 -15.25
CA PHE A 4 6.91 0.30 -14.72
C PHE A 4 5.56 0.11 -15.42
N LEU A 5 5.57 0.07 -16.77
CA LEU A 5 4.36 -0.12 -17.56
C LEU A 5 3.80 -1.55 -17.45
N ASP A 6 4.66 -2.57 -17.45
CA ASP A 6 4.22 -3.96 -17.26
C ASP A 6 3.58 -4.17 -15.88
N SER A 7 4.17 -3.62 -14.82
CA SER A 7 3.57 -3.70 -13.48
C SER A 7 2.27 -2.92 -13.36
N PHE A 8 2.15 -1.75 -14.02
CA PHE A 8 0.92 -0.97 -14.07
C PHE A 8 -0.23 -1.77 -14.69
N TRP A 9 -0.03 -2.29 -15.90
CA TRP A 9 -1.10 -2.99 -16.61
C TRP A 9 -1.52 -4.28 -15.91
N ARG A 10 -0.55 -4.96 -15.27
CA ARG A 10 -0.85 -6.11 -14.40
C ARG A 10 -1.66 -5.71 -13.17
N ALA A 11 -1.35 -4.58 -12.54
CA ALA A 11 -2.14 -4.09 -11.42
C ALA A 11 -3.58 -3.75 -11.84
N VAL A 12 -3.76 -3.09 -12.99
CA VAL A 12 -5.10 -2.80 -13.55
C VAL A 12 -5.88 -4.09 -13.78
N THR A 13 -5.29 -5.06 -14.48
CA THR A 13 -5.95 -6.35 -14.78
C THR A 13 -6.24 -7.17 -13.53
N TYR A 14 -5.38 -7.12 -12.50
CA TYR A 14 -5.62 -7.80 -11.22
C TYR A 14 -6.70 -7.11 -10.40
N CYS A 15 -6.83 -5.78 -10.49
CA CYS A 15 -7.88 -5.02 -9.81
C CYS A 15 -9.28 -5.47 -10.27
N LEU A 16 -9.43 -5.84 -11.54
CA LEU A 16 -10.69 -6.35 -12.12
C LEU A 16 -11.00 -7.81 -11.75
N ARG A 17 -10.13 -8.50 -10.98
CA ARG A 17 -10.41 -9.89 -10.58
C ARG A 17 -11.56 -9.92 -9.56
N PRO A 18 -12.49 -10.89 -9.66
CA PRO A 18 -13.62 -11.00 -8.73
C PRO A 18 -13.22 -11.03 -7.25
N ARG A 19 -12.10 -11.69 -6.93
CA ARG A 19 -11.56 -11.75 -5.55
C ARG A 19 -11.13 -10.36 -5.04
N VAL A 20 -10.51 -9.54 -5.89
CA VAL A 20 -10.06 -8.20 -5.51
C VAL A 20 -11.24 -7.25 -5.38
N ILE A 21 -12.19 -7.34 -6.32
CA ILE A 21 -13.46 -6.59 -6.25
C ILE A 21 -14.23 -6.96 -4.97
N ALA A 22 -14.37 -8.25 -4.66
CA ALA A 22 -15.03 -8.69 -3.43
C ALA A 22 -14.32 -8.16 -2.17
N LEU A 23 -12.98 -8.23 -2.12
CA LEU A 23 -12.20 -7.66 -1.02
C LEU A 23 -12.34 -6.13 -0.92
N SER A 24 -12.57 -5.42 -2.02
CA SER A 24 -12.77 -3.95 -2.01
C SER A 24 -14.10 -3.52 -1.39
N PHE A 25 -15.09 -4.42 -1.29
CA PHE A 25 -16.36 -4.18 -0.58
C PHE A 25 -16.26 -4.43 0.92
N LEU A 26 -15.25 -5.16 1.39
CA LEU A 26 -15.00 -5.38 2.83
C LEU A 26 -15.06 -4.11 3.69
N PRO A 27 -14.39 -2.99 3.34
CA PRO A 27 -14.47 -1.74 4.12
C PRO A 27 -15.90 -1.20 4.22
N LEU A 28 -16.67 -1.27 3.14
CA LEU A 28 -18.06 -0.82 3.14
C LEU A 28 -18.92 -1.69 4.08
N LEU A 29 -18.78 -3.01 3.96
CA LEU A 29 -19.50 -3.96 4.82
C LEU A 29 -19.15 -3.74 6.29
N LEU A 30 -17.88 -3.50 6.58
CA LEU A 30 -17.41 -3.25 7.94
C LEU A 30 -17.90 -1.90 8.48
N MET A 31 -17.89 -0.85 7.67
CA MET A 31 -18.48 0.44 8.05
C MET A 31 -19.98 0.32 8.34
N VAL A 32 -20.73 -0.38 7.48
CA VAL A 32 -22.17 -0.61 7.67
C VAL A 32 -22.40 -1.42 8.95
N ALA A 33 -21.65 -2.51 9.15
CA ALA A 33 -21.76 -3.34 10.34
C ALA A 33 -21.42 -2.56 11.63
N LEU A 34 -20.38 -1.74 11.61
CA LEU A 34 -20.01 -0.88 12.75
C LEU A 34 -21.05 0.20 13.00
N MET A 35 -21.54 0.90 11.97
CA MET A 35 -22.58 1.92 12.14
C MET A 35 -23.87 1.33 12.68
N LEU A 36 -24.34 0.20 12.12
CA LEU A 36 -25.56 -0.46 12.60
C LEU A 36 -25.37 -1.04 13.99
N GLY A 37 -24.24 -1.70 14.26
CA GLY A 37 -23.93 -2.25 15.57
C GLY A 37 -23.82 -1.18 16.64
N LEU A 38 -22.99 -0.16 16.42
CA LEU A 38 -22.82 0.93 17.38
C LEU A 38 -24.10 1.77 17.52
N GLY A 39 -24.80 2.04 16.43
CA GLY A 39 -26.10 2.72 16.46
C GLY A 39 -27.14 1.94 17.24
N TYR A 40 -27.24 0.62 17.04
CA TYR A 40 -28.20 -0.21 17.76
C TYR A 40 -27.92 -0.26 19.27
N PHE A 41 -26.66 -0.42 19.68
CA PHE A 41 -26.32 -0.62 21.09
C PHE A 41 -26.08 0.69 21.88
N PHE A 42 -25.57 1.73 21.24
CA PHE A 42 -25.03 2.90 21.96
C PHE A 42 -25.67 4.24 21.55
N TRP A 43 -26.60 4.28 20.60
CA TRP A 43 -27.16 5.55 20.09
C TRP A 43 -27.80 6.40 21.19
N GLU A 44 -28.79 5.87 21.91
CA GLU A 44 -29.49 6.63 22.97
C GLU A 44 -28.53 7.05 24.08
N SER A 45 -27.66 6.13 24.55
CA SER A 45 -26.68 6.44 25.59
C SER A 45 -25.68 7.52 25.16
N ALA A 46 -25.24 7.52 23.89
CA ALA A 46 -24.36 8.54 23.37
C ALA A 46 -25.06 9.89 23.25
N LEU A 47 -26.31 9.93 22.78
CA LEU A 47 -27.11 11.15 22.71
C LEU A 47 -27.32 11.76 24.10
N ASP A 48 -27.71 10.94 25.07
CA ASP A 48 -27.95 11.39 26.44
C ASP A 48 -26.66 11.91 27.09
N TRP A 49 -25.53 11.21 26.89
CA TRP A 49 -24.24 11.68 27.37
C TRP A 49 -23.86 13.05 26.79
N VAL A 50 -24.04 13.24 25.48
CA VAL A 50 -23.78 14.54 24.84
C VAL A 50 -24.75 15.61 25.34
N ARG A 51 -26.04 15.31 25.48
CA ARG A 51 -27.05 16.25 25.98
C ARG A 51 -26.73 16.72 27.40
N VAL A 52 -26.45 15.79 28.32
CA VAL A 52 -26.06 16.11 29.70
C VAL A 52 -24.79 16.97 29.73
N THR A 53 -23.81 16.63 28.90
CA THR A 53 -22.56 17.41 28.79
C THR A 53 -22.83 18.83 28.27
N LEU A 54 -23.69 18.99 27.26
CA LEU A 54 -24.07 20.32 26.75
C LEU A 54 -24.85 21.14 27.79
N GLU A 55 -25.78 20.52 28.51
CA GLU A 55 -26.65 21.19 29.49
C GLU A 55 -25.91 21.61 30.76
N SER A 56 -24.86 20.87 31.13
CA SER A 56 -23.96 21.26 32.24
C SER A 56 -23.06 22.45 31.90
N SER A 57 -22.96 22.87 30.63
CA SER A 57 -22.11 23.99 30.22
C SER A 57 -22.85 25.33 30.23
N LEU A 58 -22.45 26.23 31.13
CA LEU A 58 -23.00 27.59 31.24
C LEU A 58 -22.88 28.39 29.92
N LEU A 59 -21.79 28.18 29.18
CA LEU A 59 -21.51 28.89 27.93
C LEU A 59 -22.48 28.44 26.81
N VAL A 60 -22.73 27.13 26.72
CA VAL A 60 -23.70 26.57 25.75
C VAL A 60 -25.11 27.06 26.06
N ASN A 61 -25.51 27.08 27.33
CA ASN A 61 -26.83 27.56 27.74
C ASN A 61 -27.06 29.05 27.41
N ASN A 62 -26.05 29.89 27.57
CA ASN A 62 -26.12 31.31 27.20
C ASN A 62 -26.29 31.51 25.68
N VAL A 63 -25.51 30.77 24.88
CA VAL A 63 -25.68 30.75 23.41
C VAL A 63 -27.08 30.25 23.06
N TRP A 64 -27.60 29.28 23.81
CA TRP A 64 -28.92 28.71 23.58
C TRP A 64 -30.05 29.69 23.86
N ALA A 65 -29.98 30.43 24.97
CA ALA A 65 -30.94 31.46 25.31
C ALA A 65 -30.97 32.59 24.27
N TRP A 66 -29.81 32.96 23.74
CA TRP A 66 -29.71 33.88 22.62
C TRP A 66 -30.30 33.30 21.32
N LEU A 67 -30.03 32.03 21.01
CA LEU A 67 -30.60 31.37 19.83
C LEU A 67 -32.13 31.30 19.90
N GLN A 68 -32.68 31.07 21.10
CA GLN A 68 -34.12 31.09 21.33
C GLN A 68 -34.71 32.49 21.13
N SER A 69 -34.02 33.56 21.55
CA SER A 69 -34.52 34.93 21.37
C SER A 69 -34.59 35.37 19.90
N VAL A 70 -33.82 34.72 19.01
CA VAL A 70 -33.85 34.95 17.55
C VAL A 70 -34.76 33.93 16.82
N GLY A 71 -35.50 33.08 17.55
CA GLY A 71 -36.45 32.11 16.98
C GLY A 71 -35.83 30.80 16.48
N ALA A 72 -34.55 30.56 16.75
CA ALA A 72 -33.77 29.40 16.28
C ALA A 72 -33.63 28.29 17.34
N GLY A 73 -34.55 28.22 18.32
CA GLY A 73 -34.48 27.26 19.44
C GLY A 73 -34.56 25.78 19.05
N SER A 74 -35.07 25.46 17.85
CA SER A 74 -35.19 24.08 17.35
C SER A 74 -33.85 23.42 17.00
N LEU A 75 -32.77 24.19 16.82
CA LEU A 75 -31.45 23.63 16.53
C LEU A 75 -30.93 22.69 17.63
N LYS A 76 -31.48 22.75 18.86
CA LYS A 76 -30.99 21.98 20.02
C LYS A 76 -31.21 20.50 19.78
N MET A 77 -32.33 20.20 19.14
CA MET A 77 -32.80 18.83 18.90
C MET A 77 -31.85 18.10 17.94
N VAL A 78 -31.18 18.83 17.04
CA VAL A 78 -30.30 18.26 16.01
C VAL A 78 -28.82 18.30 16.42
N LEU A 79 -28.46 19.17 17.36
CA LEU A 79 -27.06 19.39 17.76
C LEU A 79 -26.41 18.14 18.37
N ALA A 80 -27.07 17.48 19.33
CA ALA A 80 -26.52 16.28 19.96
C ALA A 80 -26.30 15.13 18.95
N PRO A 81 -27.29 14.78 18.09
CA PRO A 81 -27.07 13.82 16.99
C PRO A 81 -25.92 14.20 16.06
N LEU A 82 -25.81 15.48 15.68
CA LEU A 82 -24.71 15.93 14.82
C LEU A 82 -23.36 15.74 15.49
N ILE A 83 -23.20 16.09 16.77
CA ILE A 83 -21.94 15.90 17.51
C ILE A 83 -21.55 14.42 17.53
N VAL A 84 -22.49 13.52 17.83
CA VAL A 84 -22.22 12.08 17.85
C VAL A 84 -21.78 11.60 16.47
N ILE A 85 -22.52 11.97 15.41
CA ILE A 85 -22.18 11.59 14.03
C ILE A 85 -20.80 12.11 13.64
N PHE A 86 -20.50 13.39 13.87
CA PHE A 86 -19.22 14.00 13.51
C PHE A 86 -18.04 13.43 14.31
N ALA A 87 -18.24 13.04 15.57
CA ALA A 87 -17.19 12.44 16.39
C ALA A 87 -16.93 10.97 16.03
N VAL A 88 -17.99 10.18 15.83
CA VAL A 88 -17.90 8.73 15.65
C VAL A 88 -17.55 8.36 14.21
N THR A 89 -18.06 9.09 13.22
CA THR A 89 -17.86 8.75 11.79
C THR A 89 -16.38 8.67 11.39
N PRO A 90 -15.51 9.66 11.73
CA PRO A 90 -14.09 9.57 11.42
C PRO A 90 -13.40 8.37 12.07
N VAL A 91 -13.80 8.02 13.30
CA VAL A 91 -13.24 6.86 14.02
C VAL A 91 -13.62 5.56 13.30
N ILE A 92 -14.88 5.40 12.89
CA ILE A 92 -15.34 4.24 12.12
C ILE A 92 -14.58 4.14 10.79
N VAL A 93 -14.41 5.26 10.08
CA VAL A 93 -13.64 5.30 8.82
C VAL A 93 -12.21 4.83 9.06
N VAL A 94 -11.52 5.40 10.05
CA VAL A 94 -10.12 5.05 10.37
C VAL A 94 -9.99 3.59 10.76
N LEU A 95 -10.86 3.08 11.65
CA LEU A 95 -10.86 1.66 12.04
C LEU A 95 -11.09 0.75 10.84
N SER A 96 -12.02 1.11 9.95
CA SER A 96 -12.31 0.33 8.76
C SER A 96 -11.11 0.30 7.82
N LEU A 97 -10.51 1.45 7.54
CA LEU A 97 -9.31 1.53 6.71
C LEU A 97 -8.13 0.79 7.32
N LEU A 98 -7.97 0.79 8.66
CA LEU A 98 -6.92 0.05 9.35
C LEU A 98 -7.11 -1.46 9.18
N VAL A 99 -8.33 -1.97 9.38
CA VAL A 99 -8.64 -3.39 9.16
C VAL A 99 -8.37 -3.78 7.70
N VAL A 100 -8.79 -2.95 6.74
CA VAL A 100 -8.51 -3.19 5.33
C VAL A 100 -7.01 -3.19 5.04
N ALA A 101 -6.25 -2.22 5.56
CA ALA A 101 -4.82 -2.17 5.34
C ALA A 101 -4.11 -3.42 5.85
N VAL A 102 -4.51 -3.92 7.03
CA VAL A 102 -3.93 -5.12 7.66
C VAL A 102 -4.34 -6.41 6.94
N LEU A 103 -5.57 -6.52 6.45
CA LEU A 103 -6.08 -7.76 5.82
C LEU A 103 -5.84 -7.82 4.31
N MET A 104 -6.04 -6.70 3.61
CA MET A 104 -6.05 -6.64 2.16
C MET A 104 -4.63 -6.64 1.58
N THR A 105 -3.73 -5.82 2.14
CA THR A 105 -2.34 -5.71 1.68
C THR A 105 -1.62 -7.06 1.62
N PRO A 106 -1.55 -7.87 2.70
CA PRO A 106 -0.89 -9.18 2.64
C PRO A 106 -1.63 -10.15 1.71
N SER A 107 -2.96 -10.07 1.62
CA SER A 107 -3.74 -10.92 0.72
C SER A 107 -3.42 -10.65 -0.76
N LEU A 108 -3.24 -9.38 -1.12
CA LEU A 108 -2.91 -8.96 -2.49
C LEU A 108 -1.45 -9.28 -2.84
N THR A 109 -0.51 -9.06 -1.93
CA THR A 109 0.90 -9.41 -2.15
C THR A 109 1.07 -10.92 -2.31
N LEU A 110 0.41 -11.73 -1.47
CA LEU A 110 0.39 -13.19 -1.59
C LEU A 110 -0.21 -13.66 -2.91
N LEU A 111 -1.34 -13.07 -3.33
CA LEU A 111 -1.98 -13.39 -4.62
C LEU A 111 -1.02 -13.14 -5.80
N VAL A 112 -0.25 -12.06 -5.76
CA VAL A 112 0.76 -11.74 -6.79
C VAL A 112 1.95 -12.71 -6.71
N ALA A 113 2.44 -12.98 -5.49
CA ALA A 113 3.57 -13.87 -5.26
C ALA A 113 3.26 -15.30 -5.75
N GLU A 114 2.13 -15.88 -5.34
CA GLU A 114 1.73 -17.24 -5.71
C GLU A 114 1.52 -17.41 -7.22
N ARG A 115 0.94 -16.41 -7.89
CA ARG A 115 0.62 -16.53 -9.32
C ARG A 115 1.76 -16.16 -10.26
N ARG A 116 2.56 -15.15 -9.92
CA ARG A 116 3.58 -14.61 -10.84
C ARG A 116 4.99 -15.02 -10.44
N PHE A 117 5.24 -15.24 -9.15
CA PHE A 117 6.56 -15.50 -8.60
C PHE A 117 6.58 -16.76 -7.72
N PRO A 118 6.01 -17.91 -8.15
CA PRO A 118 5.94 -19.11 -7.32
C PRO A 118 7.30 -19.67 -6.91
N GLN A 119 8.34 -19.39 -7.70
CA GLN A 119 9.72 -19.81 -7.44
C GLN A 119 10.50 -18.85 -6.53
N LEU A 120 9.91 -17.73 -6.12
CA LEU A 120 10.62 -16.71 -5.34
C LEU A 120 10.60 -17.09 -3.86
N GLU A 121 11.77 -17.42 -3.32
CA GLU A 121 11.93 -17.80 -1.92
C GLU A 121 11.46 -16.69 -0.96
N ARG A 122 10.68 -17.08 0.05
CA ARG A 122 10.20 -16.21 1.13
C ARG A 122 11.24 -16.13 2.24
N LYS A 123 12.08 -15.08 2.23
CA LYS A 123 13.08 -14.86 3.29
C LYS A 123 12.50 -14.31 4.60
N ARG A 124 11.21 -13.93 4.65
CA ARG A 124 10.50 -13.39 5.82
C ARG A 124 11.30 -12.30 6.55
N GLY A 125 11.97 -11.42 5.81
CA GLY A 125 12.90 -10.43 6.35
C GLY A 125 12.23 -9.24 7.05
N GLY A 126 10.89 -9.19 7.12
CA GLY A 126 10.12 -8.15 7.82
C GLY A 126 9.18 -8.74 8.86
N SER A 127 9.23 -8.20 10.08
CA SER A 127 8.23 -8.41 11.12
C SER A 127 7.09 -7.39 10.98
N VAL A 128 5.85 -7.79 11.29
CA VAL A 128 4.68 -6.90 11.33
C VAL A 128 4.93 -5.70 12.25
N MET A 129 5.61 -5.91 13.38
CA MET A 129 6.01 -4.82 14.29
C MET A 129 6.95 -3.82 13.61
N PHE A 130 7.86 -4.32 12.77
CA PHE A 130 8.80 -3.49 12.04
C PHE A 130 8.11 -2.72 10.90
N SER A 131 7.14 -3.33 10.20
CA SER A 131 6.24 -2.61 9.26
C SER A 131 5.49 -1.47 9.97
N LEU A 132 4.98 -1.73 11.18
CA LEU A 132 4.22 -0.74 11.93
C LEU A 132 5.09 0.44 12.37
N LEU A 133 6.25 0.17 12.97
CA LEU A 133 7.22 1.21 13.36
C LEU A 133 7.73 2.00 12.15
N TRP A 134 8.00 1.31 11.03
CA TRP A 134 8.42 1.95 9.79
C TRP A 134 7.35 2.88 9.22
N SER A 135 6.09 2.42 9.24
CA SER A 135 4.94 3.20 8.79
C SER A 135 4.71 4.41 9.69
N LEU A 136 4.73 4.23 11.01
CA LEU A 136 4.60 5.33 11.97
C LEU A 136 5.71 6.37 11.81
N GLY A 137 6.97 5.93 11.71
CA GLY A 137 8.11 6.84 11.51
C GLY A 137 8.04 7.57 10.17
N SER A 138 7.60 6.89 9.11
CA SER A 138 7.40 7.53 7.79
C SER A 138 6.23 8.52 7.81
N THR A 139 5.12 8.17 8.46
CA THR A 139 3.96 9.07 8.63
C THR A 139 4.37 10.31 9.42
N LEU A 140 5.11 10.16 10.52
CA LEU A 140 5.60 11.29 11.30
C LEU A 140 6.49 12.21 10.45
N LEU A 141 7.42 11.65 9.68
CA LEU A 141 8.28 12.42 8.79
C LEU A 141 7.49 13.12 7.68
N ALA A 142 6.45 12.47 7.14
CA ALA A 142 5.55 13.07 6.16
C ALA A 142 4.73 14.22 6.77
N LEU A 143 4.26 14.09 8.01
CA LEU A 143 3.56 15.17 8.72
C LEU A 143 4.48 16.38 8.96
N ILE A 144 5.72 16.13 9.38
CA ILE A 144 6.74 17.19 9.52
C ILE A 144 6.97 17.89 8.18
N ALA A 145 7.16 17.11 7.10
CA ALA A 145 7.32 17.67 5.75
C ALA A 145 6.09 18.47 5.30
N LEU A 146 4.88 18.02 5.64
CA LEU A 146 3.63 18.71 5.32
C LEU A 146 3.57 20.07 6.02
N ILE A 147 3.87 20.12 7.33
CA ILE A 147 3.90 21.36 8.11
C ILE A 147 4.94 22.33 7.55
N ILE A 148 6.16 21.85 7.28
CA ILE A 148 7.24 22.65 6.69
C ILE A 148 6.84 23.15 5.29
N SER A 149 6.01 22.41 4.55
CA SER A 149 5.58 22.79 3.21
C SER A 149 4.49 23.88 3.19
N ILE A 150 3.78 24.14 4.29
CA ILE A 150 2.66 25.10 4.35
C ILE A 150 3.02 26.48 3.76
N PRO A 151 4.16 27.12 4.12
CA PRO A 151 4.51 28.43 3.58
C PRO A 151 4.71 28.40 2.05
N LEU A 152 5.17 27.26 1.51
CA LEU A 152 5.41 27.10 0.08
C LEU A 152 4.11 26.92 -0.73
N TRP A 153 2.98 26.61 -0.08
CA TRP A 153 1.69 26.44 -0.74
C TRP A 153 1.12 27.76 -1.27
N LEU A 154 1.61 28.90 -0.77
CA LEU A 154 1.21 30.23 -1.27
C LEU A 154 1.63 30.47 -2.73
N VAL A 155 2.54 29.65 -3.26
CA VAL A 155 2.94 29.67 -4.67
C VAL A 155 2.03 28.70 -5.44
N PRO A 156 1.13 29.18 -6.33
CA PRO A 156 0.09 28.35 -6.97
C PRO A 156 0.57 27.06 -7.67
N PRO A 157 1.73 26.99 -8.35
CA PRO A 157 2.20 25.72 -8.89
C PRO A 157 2.70 24.74 -7.81
N LEU A 158 3.21 25.22 -6.67
CA LEU A 158 3.79 24.36 -5.63
C LEU A 158 2.73 23.63 -4.80
N ILE A 159 1.56 24.23 -4.55
CA ILE A 159 0.46 23.56 -3.84
C ILE A 159 -0.07 22.34 -4.59
N LEU A 160 0.05 22.31 -5.92
CA LEU A 160 -0.34 21.15 -6.72
C LEU A 160 0.72 20.04 -6.71
N VAL A 161 1.99 20.39 -6.49
CA VAL A 161 3.11 19.43 -6.57
C VAL A 161 3.50 18.88 -5.20
N LEU A 162 3.63 19.74 -4.18
CA LEU A 162 4.18 19.36 -2.88
C LEU A 162 3.32 18.34 -2.13
N PRO A 163 1.98 18.51 -1.97
CA PRO A 163 1.17 17.53 -1.26
C PRO A 163 1.18 16.15 -1.93
N PRO A 164 0.96 16.01 -3.26
CA PRO A 164 1.08 14.71 -3.92
C PRO A 164 2.49 14.12 -3.88
N LEU A 165 3.54 14.94 -3.85
CA LEU A 165 4.91 14.48 -3.71
C LEU A 165 5.18 13.92 -2.31
N ILE A 166 4.75 14.60 -1.25
CA ILE A 166 4.88 14.16 0.14
C ILE A 166 4.04 12.90 0.36
N TRP A 167 2.80 12.88 -0.13
CA TRP A 167 1.94 11.71 -0.07
C TRP A 167 2.52 10.54 -0.85
N GLY A 168 2.95 10.77 -2.09
CA GLY A 168 3.58 9.73 -2.91
C GLY A 168 4.86 9.19 -2.28
N TRP A 169 5.63 10.05 -1.61
CA TRP A 169 6.80 9.66 -0.82
C TRP A 169 6.42 8.73 0.33
N LEU A 170 5.38 9.07 1.09
CA LEU A 170 4.86 8.24 2.18
C LEU A 170 4.33 6.90 1.64
N THR A 171 3.49 6.96 0.62
CA THR A 171 2.86 5.79 0.00
C THR A 171 3.90 4.80 -0.49
N TYR A 172 4.93 5.23 -1.21
CA TYR A 172 5.95 4.29 -1.66
C TYR A 172 6.73 3.70 -0.48
N ARG A 173 7.02 4.48 0.57
CA ARG A 173 7.79 3.98 1.73
C ARG A 173 7.05 2.89 2.49
N VAL A 174 5.74 3.04 2.64
CA VAL A 174 4.88 2.06 3.32
C VAL A 174 4.64 0.87 2.38
N MET A 175 4.10 1.11 1.19
CA MET A 175 3.66 0.05 0.28
C MET A 175 4.81 -0.79 -0.29
N ALA A 176 5.95 -0.17 -0.65
CA ALA A 176 7.09 -0.94 -1.14
C ALA A 176 7.73 -1.77 -0.03
N PHE A 177 7.68 -1.29 1.22
CA PHE A 177 8.16 -2.05 2.36
C PHE A 177 7.26 -3.25 2.61
N ASP A 178 5.94 -3.05 2.66
CA ASP A 178 4.99 -4.14 2.90
C ASP A 178 5.02 -5.20 1.79
N ALA A 179 5.17 -4.76 0.53
CA ALA A 179 5.33 -5.68 -0.61
C ALA A 179 6.60 -6.54 -0.52
N LEU A 180 7.68 -6.01 0.05
CA LEU A 180 8.97 -6.70 0.16
C LEU A 180 9.15 -7.46 1.48
N ALA A 181 8.40 -7.12 2.54
CA ALA A 181 8.61 -7.63 3.90
C ALA A 181 8.61 -9.16 3.99
N GLU A 182 7.73 -9.83 3.22
CA GLU A 182 7.64 -11.30 3.26
C GLU A 182 8.73 -12.00 2.42
N HIS A 183 9.20 -11.37 1.35
CA HIS A 183 10.03 -12.03 0.34
C HIS A 183 11.51 -11.61 0.39
N ALA A 184 11.81 -10.35 0.71
CA ALA A 184 13.16 -9.79 0.66
C ALA A 184 13.89 -9.86 2.01
N SER A 185 15.22 -10.02 1.98
CA SER A 185 16.07 -9.73 3.13
C SER A 185 16.19 -8.22 3.39
N PRO A 186 16.61 -7.78 4.59
CA PRO A 186 16.84 -6.36 4.87
C PRO A 186 17.83 -5.69 3.90
N GLU A 187 18.85 -6.41 3.44
CA GLU A 187 19.88 -5.96 2.49
C GLU A 187 19.30 -5.81 1.09
N GLU A 188 18.57 -6.84 0.62
CA GLU A 188 17.88 -6.82 -0.68
C GLU A 188 16.89 -5.65 -0.74
N ARG A 189 16.13 -5.41 0.34
CA ARG A 189 15.19 -4.30 0.43
C ARG A 189 15.90 -2.95 0.36
N ARG A 190 17.00 -2.75 1.13
CA ARG A 190 17.78 -1.50 1.10
C ARG A 190 18.29 -1.21 -0.31
N GLU A 191 18.75 -2.24 -1.01
CA GLU A 191 19.26 -2.09 -2.37
C GLU A 191 18.16 -1.77 -3.39
N ILE A 192 16.98 -2.39 -3.30
CA ILE A 192 15.83 -2.06 -4.15
C ILE A 192 15.39 -0.61 -3.92
N PHE A 193 15.28 -0.18 -2.66
CA PHE A 193 14.93 1.20 -2.32
C PHE A 193 15.95 2.20 -2.88
N ARG A 194 17.24 1.84 -2.90
CA ARG A 194 18.31 2.68 -3.48
C ARG A 194 18.23 2.73 -5.01
N ARG A 195 18.13 1.58 -5.69
CA ARG A 195 18.12 1.49 -7.16
C ARG A 195 16.86 2.03 -7.80
N HIS A 196 15.70 1.83 -7.16
CA HIS A 196 14.39 2.14 -7.76
C HIS A 196 13.68 3.34 -7.12
N ARG A 197 14.36 4.15 -6.29
CA ARG A 197 13.75 5.28 -5.56
C ARG A 197 12.87 6.19 -6.42
N GLY A 198 13.38 6.61 -7.58
CA GLY A 198 12.65 7.53 -8.47
C GLY A 198 11.39 6.90 -9.06
N TRP A 199 11.46 5.64 -9.47
CA TRP A 199 10.31 4.91 -10.00
C TRP A 199 9.28 4.60 -8.91
N LEU A 200 9.72 4.19 -7.71
CA LEU A 200 8.83 3.95 -6.57
C LEU A 200 8.10 5.23 -6.16
N LEU A 201 8.81 6.37 -6.13
CA LEU A 201 8.21 7.68 -5.91
C LEU A 201 7.21 8.03 -7.01
N GLY A 202 7.54 7.79 -8.28
CA GLY A 202 6.63 8.01 -9.41
C GLY A 202 5.33 7.21 -9.29
N ILE A 203 5.42 5.91 -8.95
CA ILE A 203 4.23 5.09 -8.65
C ILE A 203 3.45 5.71 -7.50
N GLY A 204 4.12 6.07 -6.40
CA GLY A 204 3.50 6.67 -5.23
C GLY A 204 2.76 7.97 -5.54
N VAL A 205 3.35 8.88 -6.32
CA VAL A 205 2.74 10.15 -6.72
C VAL A 205 1.50 9.93 -7.58
N LEU A 206 1.56 9.01 -8.55
CA LEU A 206 0.41 8.66 -9.39
C LEU A 206 -0.72 8.05 -8.55
N CYS A 207 -0.40 7.16 -7.62
CA CYS A 207 -1.36 6.62 -6.66
C CYS A 207 -1.93 7.71 -5.74
N GLY A 208 -1.12 8.68 -5.33
CA GLY A 208 -1.56 9.84 -4.54
C GLY A 208 -2.59 10.69 -5.28
N TYR A 209 -2.36 10.98 -6.57
CA TYR A 209 -3.33 11.66 -7.41
C TYR A 209 -4.61 10.83 -7.63
N LEU A 210 -4.48 9.53 -7.88
CA LEU A 210 -5.64 8.63 -7.96
C LEU A 210 -6.44 8.62 -6.65
N GLY A 211 -5.77 8.75 -5.51
CA GLY A 211 -6.41 8.88 -4.20
C GLY A 211 -7.24 10.16 -4.04
N ALA A 212 -7.02 11.18 -4.88
CA ALA A 212 -7.86 12.38 -4.93
C ALA A 212 -9.10 12.21 -5.83
N ALA A 213 -9.23 11.12 -6.59
CA ALA A 213 -10.37 10.89 -7.48
C ALA A 213 -11.74 10.94 -6.77
N PRO A 214 -11.91 10.38 -5.55
CA PRO A 214 -13.18 10.49 -4.83
C PRO A 214 -13.57 11.94 -4.50
N SER A 215 -12.60 12.86 -4.37
CA SER A 215 -12.89 14.28 -4.12
C SER A 215 -13.70 14.91 -5.26
N LEU A 216 -13.58 14.41 -6.49
CA LEU A 216 -14.43 14.85 -7.61
C LEU A 216 -15.89 14.42 -7.40
N ILE A 217 -16.10 13.22 -6.82
CA ILE A 217 -17.44 12.72 -6.48
C ILE A 217 -18.06 13.61 -5.41
N TRP A 218 -17.30 13.95 -4.36
CA TRP A 218 -17.75 14.89 -3.34
C TRP A 218 -18.09 16.27 -3.92
N ALA A 219 -17.25 16.82 -4.80
CA ALA A 219 -17.51 18.09 -5.47
C ALA A 219 -18.80 18.04 -6.33
N SER A 220 -19.05 16.91 -7.00
CA SER A 220 -20.29 16.70 -7.77
C SER A 220 -21.53 16.45 -6.90
N GLY A 221 -21.35 15.89 -5.69
CA GLY A 221 -22.44 15.58 -4.77
C GLY A 221 -23.19 16.83 -4.32
N ALA A 222 -22.51 17.97 -4.17
CA ALA A 222 -23.14 19.26 -3.86
C ALA A 222 -24.24 19.67 -4.87
N LEU A 223 -24.15 19.21 -6.13
CA LEU A 223 -25.14 19.45 -7.17
C LEU A 223 -26.26 18.39 -7.17
N LEU A 224 -26.03 17.21 -6.59
CA LEU A 224 -26.92 16.04 -6.62
C LEU A 224 -27.24 15.56 -5.18
N ALA A 225 -27.86 16.41 -4.37
CA ALA A 225 -28.21 16.11 -2.97
C ALA A 225 -28.95 14.77 -2.80
N ALA A 226 -29.90 14.46 -3.71
CA ALA A 226 -30.65 13.20 -3.68
C ALA A 226 -29.78 11.95 -3.95
N ALA A 227 -28.63 12.09 -4.62
CA ALA A 227 -27.75 10.98 -4.95
C ALA A 227 -26.76 10.64 -3.81
N PHE A 228 -26.69 11.42 -2.73
CA PHE A 228 -25.71 11.23 -1.65
C PHE A 228 -25.72 9.81 -1.05
N VAL A 229 -26.90 9.21 -0.93
CA VAL A 229 -27.06 7.83 -0.43
C VAL A 229 -26.27 6.82 -1.25
N ILE A 230 -26.08 7.09 -2.55
CA ILE A 230 -25.31 6.24 -3.47
C ILE A 230 -23.88 6.76 -3.62
N LEU A 231 -23.69 8.08 -3.71
CA LEU A 231 -22.38 8.70 -3.94
C LEU A 231 -21.40 8.47 -2.79
N VAL A 232 -21.87 8.48 -1.54
CA VAL A 232 -20.99 8.26 -0.37
C VAL A 232 -20.42 6.84 -0.34
N PRO A 233 -21.23 5.76 -0.42
CA PRO A 233 -20.70 4.40 -0.56
C PRO A 233 -19.82 4.23 -1.78
N LEU A 234 -20.19 4.84 -2.92
CA LEU A 234 -19.40 4.78 -4.15
C LEU A 234 -18.02 5.43 -3.99
N ALA A 235 -17.95 6.61 -3.36
CA ALA A 235 -16.70 7.31 -3.10
C ALA A 235 -15.78 6.49 -2.16
N ILE A 236 -16.35 5.91 -1.09
CA ILE A 236 -15.63 5.03 -0.17
C ILE A 236 -15.12 3.78 -0.89
N TRP A 237 -15.94 3.18 -1.76
CA TRP A 237 -15.54 2.02 -2.56
C TRP A 237 -14.42 2.35 -3.55
N ILE A 238 -14.47 3.52 -4.19
CA ILE A 238 -13.40 3.96 -5.09
C ILE A 238 -12.10 4.18 -4.32
N TYR A 239 -12.16 4.76 -3.10
CA TYR A 239 -10.98 4.86 -2.24
C TYR A 239 -10.32 3.50 -2.00
N THR A 240 -11.12 2.46 -1.77
CA THR A 240 -10.62 1.14 -1.41
C THR A 240 -10.11 0.38 -2.64
N LEU A 241 -10.72 0.58 -3.80
CA LEU A 241 -10.18 0.13 -5.09
C LEU A 241 -8.86 0.81 -5.44
N VAL A 242 -8.73 2.12 -5.24
CA VAL A 242 -7.47 2.84 -5.47
C VAL A 242 -6.38 2.32 -4.54
N PHE A 243 -6.71 2.07 -3.27
CA PHE A 243 -5.80 1.43 -2.33
C PHE A 243 -5.36 0.04 -2.79
N ALA A 244 -6.31 -0.80 -3.22
CA ALA A 244 -6.03 -2.14 -3.75
C ALA A 244 -5.13 -2.11 -4.98
N PHE A 245 -5.45 -1.23 -5.93
CA PHE A 245 -4.67 -1.01 -7.14
C PHE A 245 -3.24 -0.57 -6.80
N SER A 246 -3.08 0.37 -5.87
CA SER A 246 -1.78 0.86 -5.42
C SER A 246 -0.95 -0.29 -4.82
N SER A 247 -1.54 -1.07 -3.92
CA SER A 247 -0.91 -2.25 -3.31
C SER A 247 -0.47 -3.28 -4.35
N LEU A 248 -1.32 -3.59 -5.33
CA LEU A 248 -1.01 -4.50 -6.45
C LEU A 248 0.13 -3.96 -7.32
N TRP A 249 0.15 -2.66 -7.64
CA TRP A 249 1.19 -2.06 -8.46
C TRP A 249 2.55 -2.13 -7.77
N PHE A 250 2.61 -1.73 -6.49
CA PHE A 250 3.84 -1.88 -5.70
C PHE A 250 4.27 -3.34 -5.60
N SER A 251 3.33 -4.27 -5.40
CA SER A 251 3.63 -5.71 -5.36
C SER A 251 4.23 -6.23 -6.67
N HIS A 252 3.59 -5.94 -7.81
CA HIS A 252 4.08 -6.37 -9.12
C HIS A 252 5.44 -5.77 -9.47
N TYR A 253 5.67 -4.51 -9.10
CA TYR A 253 6.92 -3.81 -9.37
C TYR A 253 8.06 -4.32 -8.45
N CYS A 254 7.84 -4.31 -7.14
CA CYS A 254 8.86 -4.68 -6.16
C CYS A 254 9.27 -6.14 -6.25
N LEU A 255 8.33 -7.08 -6.42
CA LEU A 255 8.67 -8.50 -6.56
C LEU A 255 9.40 -8.80 -7.87
N ALA A 256 9.08 -8.08 -8.95
CA ALA A 256 9.82 -8.18 -10.20
C ALA A 256 11.25 -7.64 -10.07
N ALA A 257 11.43 -6.49 -9.40
CA ALA A 257 12.74 -5.93 -9.10
C ALA A 257 13.58 -6.84 -8.16
N LEU A 258 12.92 -7.50 -7.21
CA LEU A 258 13.58 -8.48 -6.33
C LEU A 258 14.06 -9.70 -7.13
N ARG A 259 13.22 -10.21 -8.04
CA ARG A 259 13.60 -11.31 -8.93
C ARG A 259 14.81 -10.96 -9.80
N SER A 260 14.85 -9.77 -10.40
CA SER A 260 15.99 -9.35 -11.21
C SER A 260 17.26 -9.20 -10.37
N LEU A 261 17.16 -8.62 -9.18
CA LEU A 261 18.30 -8.46 -8.26
C LEU A 261 18.90 -9.82 -7.86
N ARG A 262 18.06 -10.83 -7.58
CA ARG A 262 18.53 -12.19 -7.27
C ARG A 262 19.13 -12.90 -8.48
N ALA A 263 18.55 -12.70 -9.67
CA ALA A 263 19.10 -13.26 -10.91
C ALA A 263 20.49 -12.69 -11.21
N GLU A 264 20.69 -11.38 -11.03
CA GLU A 264 22.00 -10.74 -11.15
C GLU A 264 23.00 -11.31 -10.15
N ALA A 265 22.62 -11.44 -8.87
CA ALA A 265 23.48 -12.01 -7.84
C ALA A 265 23.89 -13.46 -8.16
N ALA A 266 22.97 -14.27 -8.69
CA ALA A 266 23.25 -15.65 -9.11
C ALA A 266 24.23 -15.71 -10.30
N LEU A 267 24.11 -14.81 -11.27
CA LEU A 267 25.04 -14.72 -12.41
C LEU A 267 26.45 -14.31 -11.96
N VAL A 268 26.55 -13.37 -11.02
CA VAL A 268 27.84 -12.96 -10.43
C VAL A 268 28.47 -14.12 -9.65
N ALA A 269 27.68 -14.85 -8.85
CA ALA A 269 28.17 -16.01 -8.12
C ALA A 269 28.64 -17.13 -9.06
N ALA A 270 27.91 -17.41 -10.14
CA ALA A 270 28.30 -18.41 -11.15
C ALA A 270 29.60 -18.05 -11.87
N SER A 271 29.83 -16.76 -12.13
CA SER A 271 31.06 -16.27 -12.78
C SER A 271 32.28 -16.27 -11.84
N ALA A 272 32.06 -16.30 -10.53
CA ALA A 272 33.10 -16.31 -9.51
C ALA A 272 33.58 -17.73 -9.13
N VAL A 273 32.88 -18.79 -9.58
CA VAL A 273 33.37 -20.17 -9.41
C VAL A 273 34.53 -20.37 -10.40
N PRO A 274 35.77 -20.60 -9.92
CA PRO A 274 36.88 -20.87 -10.83
C PRO A 274 36.55 -22.12 -11.63
N VAL A 275 36.66 -22.03 -12.95
CA VAL A 275 36.69 -23.20 -13.83
C VAL A 275 37.84 -24.06 -13.36
N VAL A 276 37.55 -25.13 -12.61
CA VAL A 276 38.52 -26.18 -12.35
C VAL A 276 38.73 -26.84 -13.71
N LEU A 277 39.76 -26.40 -14.42
CA LEU A 277 40.33 -27.14 -15.53
C LEU A 277 40.84 -28.45 -14.92
N THR A 278 40.02 -29.50 -14.96
CA THR A 278 40.52 -30.87 -14.80
C THR A 278 41.64 -31.02 -15.82
N PRO A 279 42.90 -31.22 -15.39
CA PRO A 279 43.95 -31.55 -16.35
C PRO A 279 43.46 -32.79 -17.07
N ILE A 280 43.38 -32.72 -18.39
CA ILE A 280 43.30 -33.93 -19.19
C ILE A 280 44.64 -34.61 -18.91
N ASP A 281 44.64 -35.61 -18.02
CA ASP A 281 45.78 -36.48 -17.82
C ASP A 281 46.13 -37.02 -19.21
N GLY A 282 47.21 -36.51 -19.76
CA GLY A 282 47.83 -37.05 -20.94
C GLY A 282 48.30 -38.45 -20.58
N GLN A 283 47.42 -39.45 -20.73
CA GLN A 283 47.86 -40.82 -20.87
C GLN A 283 48.80 -40.83 -22.06
N ALA A 284 50.09 -40.89 -21.73
CA ALA A 284 51.16 -41.20 -22.66
C ALA A 284 50.72 -42.44 -23.44
N VAL A 285 50.37 -42.24 -24.71
CA VAL A 285 50.39 -43.30 -25.69
C VAL A 285 51.84 -43.75 -25.74
N ILE A 286 52.15 -44.82 -25.01
CA ILE A 286 53.41 -45.54 -25.13
C ILE A 286 53.43 -46.05 -26.57
N LEU A 287 54.16 -45.34 -27.42
CA LEU A 287 54.59 -45.87 -28.71
C LEU A 287 55.44 -47.09 -28.39
N GLN A 288 54.87 -48.26 -28.65
CA GLN A 288 55.54 -49.53 -28.50
C GLN A 288 56.66 -49.56 -29.54
N ASP A 289 57.91 -49.48 -29.06
CA ASP A 289 59.12 -49.63 -29.86
C ASP A 289 59.08 -50.98 -30.59
N ASP A 290 58.91 -50.91 -31.91
CA ASP A 290 59.24 -52.01 -32.81
C ASP A 290 60.76 -52.01 -33.01
N THR A 291 61.46 -53.00 -32.47
CA THR A 291 62.78 -53.43 -32.95
C THR A 291 63.11 -54.87 -32.48
N PRO A 292 63.99 -55.60 -33.17
CA PRO A 292 63.62 -56.82 -33.89
C PRO A 292 64.22 -58.08 -33.25
N SER A 293 63.56 -59.23 -33.43
CA SER A 293 64.18 -60.54 -33.24
C SER A 293 63.96 -61.38 -34.49
N GLY A 294 65.09 -61.72 -35.12
CA GLY A 294 65.14 -62.50 -36.34
C GLY A 294 65.13 -64.00 -36.13
N SER A 295 65.27 -64.68 -37.28
CA SER A 295 65.50 -66.12 -37.52
C SER A 295 64.25 -66.99 -37.27
N THR A 296 63.80 -67.89 -38.16
CA THR A 296 64.41 -68.67 -39.25
C THR A 296 63.21 -69.24 -40.04
N THR A 297 63.14 -69.40 -41.38
CA THR A 297 63.69 -70.53 -42.16
C THR A 297 63.03 -70.51 -43.55
N SER A 298 63.79 -70.55 -44.65
CA SER A 298 63.41 -71.24 -45.90
C SER A 298 64.53 -71.17 -46.94
N ARG A 299 65.10 -72.35 -47.23
CA ARG A 299 66.10 -72.75 -48.24
C ARG A 299 67.57 -72.66 -47.87
#